data_AF-A0AAV5TQ86-F1
#
_entry.id   AF-A0AAV5TQ86-F1
#
_cell.length_a   1.000
_cell.length_b   1.000
_cell.length_c   1.000
_cell.angle_alpha   90.00
_cell.angle_beta   90.00
_cell.angle_gamma   90.00
#
_symmetry.space_group_name_H-M   'P 1'
#
loop_
_entity.id
_entity.type
_entity.pdbx_description
1 polymer ?
#
loop_
_entity_poly.entity_id
_entity_poly.type
_entity_poly.pdbx_seq_one_letter_code
_entity_poly.pdbx_strand_id
1 'polypeptide(L)'
;MIIFLKRLTFFQPGTPFKGAFYMLFVASSVVDLVMVGCTIHEFRLVSFPLTNEIFENYDCQVCVRTRVTLAFICPFTQDLLNCFIALNRLTAIMQPTQADDLWKKLLPFSICFSYLLSIAIFTPAGARLFYNFPPYDSRYIPWVIVVSDYTLIIYV
;
A
#
# COMPACT_ATOMS: atom_id res chain seq x y z
N MET A 1 2.64 -4.63 15.53
CA MET A 1 1.67 -3.62 15.04
C MET A 1 0.65 -3.19 16.10
N ILE A 2 -0.04 -4.13 16.78
CA ILE A 2 -1.09 -3.81 17.78
C ILE A 2 -0.58 -2.95 18.96
N ILE A 3 0.65 -3.17 19.44
CA ILE A 3 1.27 -2.38 20.52
C ILE A 3 1.54 -0.93 20.06
N PHE A 4 1.89 -0.73 18.79
CA PHE A 4 2.17 0.59 18.22
C PHE A 4 0.89 1.42 18.09
N LEU A 5 -0.20 0.79 17.65
CA LEU A 5 -1.54 1.40 17.61
C LEU A 5 -2.02 1.82 19.00
N LYS A 6 -1.74 1.03 20.05
CA LYS A 6 -2.13 1.33 21.43
C LYS A 6 -1.40 2.56 22.01
N ARG A 7 -0.27 2.98 21.42
CA ARG A 7 0.55 4.11 21.87
C ARG A 7 0.21 5.44 21.19
N LEU A 8 -0.55 5.41 20.10
CA LEU A 8 -1.10 6.62 19.47
C LEU A 8 -2.22 7.16 20.36
N THR A 9 -2.08 8.41 20.80
CA THR A 9 -2.96 9.14 21.74
C THR A 9 -4.44 9.21 21.36
N PHE A 10 -4.80 8.80 20.13
CA PHE A 10 -6.19 8.66 19.67
C PHE A 10 -7.00 7.59 20.42
N PHE A 11 -6.36 6.64 21.12
CA PHE A 11 -7.03 5.53 21.82
C PHE A 11 -7.34 5.77 23.31
N GLN A 12 -7.50 7.01 23.75
CA GLN A 12 -7.93 7.27 25.12
C GLN A 12 -9.31 6.64 25.41
N PRO A 13 -9.51 6.02 26.58
CA PRO A 13 -10.82 5.49 26.97
C PRO A 13 -11.82 6.64 27.13
N GLY A 14 -12.92 6.58 26.38
CA GLY A 14 -13.98 7.60 26.39
C GLY A 14 -14.20 8.30 25.04
N THR A 15 -13.34 8.08 24.05
CA THR A 15 -13.52 8.68 22.72
C THR A 15 -14.49 7.86 21.85
N PRO A 16 -15.30 8.51 21.00
CA PRO A 16 -16.24 7.85 20.08
C PRO A 16 -15.55 7.02 18.97
N PHE A 17 -14.23 6.98 18.93
CA PHE A 17 -13.41 6.41 17.86
C PHE A 17 -12.98 4.95 18.09
N LYS A 18 -13.68 4.19 18.95
CA LYS A 18 -13.35 2.78 19.23
C LYS A 18 -14.03 1.77 18.30
N GLY A 19 -14.82 2.23 17.34
CA GLY A 19 -15.53 1.34 16.42
C GLY A 19 -14.58 0.55 15.52
N ALA A 20 -14.97 -0.68 15.17
CA ALA A 20 -14.22 -1.51 14.24
C ALA A 20 -14.04 -0.83 12.87
N PHE A 21 -15.06 -0.10 12.44
CA PHE A 21 -15.01 0.78 11.26
C PHE A 21 -13.83 1.77 11.31
N TYR A 22 -13.64 2.46 12.43
CA TYR A 22 -12.60 3.48 12.56
C TYR A 22 -11.19 2.85 12.52
N MET A 23 -11.01 1.69 13.14
CA MET A 23 -9.74 0.95 13.09
C MET A 23 -9.36 0.55 11.66
N LEU A 24 -10.33 0.04 10.88
CA LEU A 24 -10.11 -0.32 9.48
C LEU A 24 -9.82 0.92 8.63
N PHE A 25 -10.52 2.02 8.88
CA PHE A 25 -10.29 3.30 8.21
C PHE A 25 -8.87 3.82 8.48
N VAL A 26 -8.43 3.84 9.75
CA VAL A 26 -7.07 4.24 10.13
C VAL A 26 -6.03 3.32 9.49
N ALA A 27 -6.27 2.01 9.47
CA ALA A 27 -5.37 1.07 8.81
C ALA A 27 -5.24 1.37 7.31
N SER A 28 -6.34 1.71 6.64
CA SER A 28 -6.36 2.11 5.23
C SER A 28 -5.57 3.42 5.01
N SER A 29 -5.80 4.45 5.84
CA SER A 29 -5.06 5.71 5.76
C SER A 29 -3.55 5.54 5.99
N VAL A 30 -3.13 4.58 6.81
CA VAL A 30 -1.70 4.25 6.99
C VAL A 30 -1.11 3.66 5.70
N VAL A 31 -1.85 2.79 5.00
CA VAL A 31 -1.42 2.27 3.68
C VAL A 31 -1.25 3.41 2.69
N ASP A 32 -2.21 4.33 2.63
CA ASP A 32 -2.16 5.49 1.75
C ASP A 32 -0.97 6.40 2.05
N LEU A 33 -0.70 6.65 3.34
CA LEU A 33 0.45 7.44 3.76
C LEU A 33 1.78 6.78 3.37
N VAL A 34 1.87 5.45 3.51
CA VAL A 34 3.04 4.68 3.08
C VAL A 34 3.20 4.75 1.56
N MET A 35 2.11 4.59 0.81
CA MET A 35 2.11 4.69 -0.64
C MET A 35 2.60 6.07 -1.09
N VAL A 36 2.01 7.14 -0.56
CA VAL A 36 2.40 8.52 -0.83
C VAL A 36 3.86 8.76 -0.45
N GLY A 37 4.30 8.29 0.72
CA GLY A 37 5.71 8.40 1.13
C GLY A 37 6.67 7.71 0.15
N CYS A 38 6.27 6.58 -0.43
CA CYS A 38 7.06 5.87 -1.43
C CYS A 38 7.05 6.56 -2.80
N THR A 39 5.91 7.11 -3.23
CA THR A 39 5.72 7.71 -4.56
C THR A 39 6.14 9.18 -4.65
N ILE A 40 6.15 9.95 -3.54
CA ILE A 40 6.65 11.33 -3.53
C ILE A 40 8.07 11.41 -4.11
N HIS A 41 8.88 10.39 -3.83
CA HIS A 41 10.24 10.32 -4.33
C HIS A 41 10.31 10.10 -5.86
N GLU A 42 9.34 9.43 -6.46
CA GLU A 42 9.28 9.25 -7.92
C GLU A 42 8.83 10.54 -8.61
N PHE A 43 7.74 11.15 -8.14
CA PHE A 43 7.22 12.38 -8.72
C PHE A 43 8.20 13.55 -8.63
N ARG A 44 8.99 13.65 -7.55
CA ARG A 44 9.97 14.73 -7.41
C ARG A 44 11.25 14.51 -8.21
N LEU A 45 11.71 13.28 -8.39
CA LEU A 45 12.97 13.03 -9.10
C LEU A 45 12.81 12.87 -10.60
N VAL A 46 11.77 12.17 -11.06
CA VAL A 46 11.61 11.90 -12.49
C VAL A 46 11.09 13.13 -13.24
N SER A 47 10.21 13.92 -12.62
CA SER A 47 9.55 15.05 -13.30
C SER A 47 10.32 16.37 -13.23
N PHE A 48 11.30 16.53 -12.33
CA PHE A 48 12.08 17.77 -12.19
C PHE A 48 13.54 17.54 -12.59
N PRO A 49 13.91 17.79 -13.85
CA PRO A 49 15.28 17.59 -14.33
C PRO A 49 16.32 18.45 -13.59
N LEU A 50 15.90 19.58 -13.00
CA LEU A 50 16.76 20.46 -12.18
C LEU A 50 17.28 19.81 -10.89
N THR A 51 16.60 18.79 -10.37
CA THR A 51 17.07 18.03 -9.20
C THR A 51 17.82 16.75 -9.58
N ASN A 52 17.80 16.33 -10.85
CA ASN A 52 18.44 15.09 -11.29
C ASN A 52 19.96 15.08 -11.08
N GLU A 53 20.64 16.22 -11.19
CA GLU A 53 22.09 16.29 -10.98
C GLU A 53 22.52 15.89 -9.55
N ILE A 54 21.67 16.13 -8.54
CA ILE A 54 21.95 15.72 -7.15
C ILE A 54 21.77 14.20 -6.97
N PHE A 55 20.96 13.57 -7.83
CA PHE A 55 20.61 12.15 -7.77
C PHE A 55 21.21 11.33 -8.91
N GLU A 56 22.12 11.90 -9.70
CA GLU A 56 22.77 11.22 -10.84
C GLU A 56 23.55 9.97 -10.40
N ASN A 57 23.95 9.92 -9.11
CA ASN A 57 24.60 8.77 -8.47
C ASN A 57 23.66 7.99 -7.52
N TYR A 58 22.35 8.21 -7.55
CA TYR A 58 21.40 7.51 -6.67
C TYR A 58 21.10 6.10 -7.22
N ASP A 59 22.13 5.24 -7.23
CA ASP A 59 22.12 3.89 -7.81
C ASP A 59 21.65 2.82 -6.81
N CYS A 60 20.70 3.16 -5.94
CA CYS A 60 20.10 2.17 -5.04
C CYS A 60 19.11 1.29 -5.81
N GLN A 61 19.62 0.27 -6.50
CA GLN A 61 18.80 -0.72 -7.23
C GLN A 61 17.76 -1.39 -6.32
N VAL A 62 18.13 -1.69 -5.08
CA VAL A 62 17.21 -2.25 -4.08
C VAL A 62 16.06 -1.28 -3.81
N CYS A 63 16.32 0.01 -3.68
CA CYS A 63 15.31 1.02 -3.40
C CYS A 63 14.29 1.14 -4.55
N VAL A 64 14.75 1.20 -5.80
CA VAL A 64 13.87 1.26 -6.98
C VAL A 64 12.98 0.02 -7.03
N ARG A 65 13.54 -1.17 -6.84
CA ARG A 65 12.77 -2.41 -6.93
C ARG A 65 11.79 -2.59 -5.77
N THR A 66 12.17 -2.21 -4.55
CA THR A 66 11.26 -2.17 -3.39
C THR A 66 10.11 -1.20 -3.64
N ARG A 67 10.36 -0.04 -4.24
CA ARG A 67 9.32 0.95 -4.57
C ARG A 67 8.31 0.42 -5.58
N VAL A 68 8.78 -0.13 -6.71
CA VAL A 68 7.90 -0.74 -7.71
C VAL A 68 7.04 -1.82 -7.07
N THR A 69 7.62 -2.66 -6.21
CA THR A 69 6.86 -3.70 -5.50
C THR A 69 5.80 -3.10 -4.56
N LEU A 70 6.14 -2.05 -3.81
CA LEU A 70 5.20 -1.34 -2.93
C LEU A 70 4.07 -0.63 -3.70
N ALA A 71 4.36 -0.13 -4.90
CA ALA A 71 3.37 0.50 -5.78
C ALA A 71 2.24 -0.46 -6.19
N PHE A 72 2.48 -1.78 -6.18
CA PHE A 72 1.44 -2.79 -6.39
C PHE A 72 0.82 -3.30 -5.09
N ILE A 73 1.64 -3.53 -4.04
CA ILE A 73 1.16 -4.05 -2.75
C ILE A 73 0.20 -3.06 -2.08
N CYS A 74 0.51 -1.77 -2.07
CA CYS A 74 -0.27 -0.77 -1.35
C CYS A 74 -1.71 -0.63 -1.91
N PRO A 75 -1.94 -0.37 -3.21
CA PRO A 75 -3.29 -0.27 -3.75
C PRO A 75 -4.13 -1.53 -3.53
N PHE A 76 -3.52 -2.71 -3.72
CA PHE A 76 -4.22 -3.98 -3.50
C PHE A 76 -4.60 -4.17 -2.01
N THR A 77 -3.71 -3.81 -1.08
CA THR A 77 -4.03 -3.82 0.36
C THR A 77 -5.17 -2.85 0.67
N GLN A 78 -5.16 -1.67 0.06
CA GLN A 78 -6.19 -0.65 0.22
C GLN A 78 -7.55 -1.15 -0.26
N ASP A 79 -7.61 -1.80 -1.42
CA ASP A 79 -8.82 -2.43 -1.96
C ASP A 79 -9.39 -3.49 -1.02
N LEU A 80 -8.53 -4.38 -0.50
CA LEU A 80 -8.95 -5.39 0.48
C LEU A 80 -9.49 -4.77 1.77
N LEU A 81 -8.82 -3.74 2.30
CA LEU A 81 -9.30 -3.01 3.49
C LEU A 81 -10.63 -2.32 3.22
N ASN A 82 -10.82 -1.72 2.04
CA ASN A 82 -12.08 -1.12 1.62
C ASN A 82 -13.20 -2.15 1.50
N CYS A 83 -12.92 -3.36 1.00
CA CYS A 83 -13.86 -4.49 1.03
C CYS A 83 -14.27 -4.85 2.46
N PHE A 84 -13.32 -4.94 3.41
CA PHE A 84 -13.66 -5.21 4.81
C PHE A 84 -14.44 -4.07 5.48
N ILE A 85 -14.18 -2.82 5.11
CA ILE A 85 -14.97 -1.67 5.58
C ILE A 85 -16.43 -1.79 5.08
N ALA A 86 -16.61 -2.12 3.80
CA ALA A 86 -17.94 -2.34 3.23
C ALA A 86 -18.65 -3.52 3.92
N LEU A 87 -17.93 -4.62 4.15
CA LEU A 87 -18.46 -5.78 4.87
C LEU A 87 -18.85 -5.42 6.30
N ASN A 88 -18.06 -4.60 7.00
CA ASN A 88 -18.37 -4.15 8.35
C ASN A 88 -19.68 -3.36 8.40
N ARG A 89 -19.89 -2.45 7.45
CA ARG A 89 -21.15 -1.70 7.32
C ARG A 89 -22.32 -2.62 7.00
N LEU A 90 -22.13 -3.60 6.10
CA LEU A 90 -23.16 -4.56 5.76
C LEU A 90 -23.56 -5.43 6.98
N THR A 91 -22.59 -5.92 7.75
CA THR A 91 -22.87 -6.68 8.98
C THR A 91 -23.62 -5.85 10.01
N ALA A 92 -23.26 -4.56 10.16
CA ALA A 92 -23.94 -3.66 11.10
C ALA A 92 -25.43 -3.45 10.74
N ILE A 93 -25.77 -3.45 9.43
CA ILE A 93 -27.15 -3.37 8.96
C ILE A 93 -27.88 -4.71 9.16
N MET A 94 -27.25 -5.83 8.81
CA MET A 94 -27.90 -7.15 8.87
C MET A 94 -28.09 -7.66 10.30
N GLN A 95 -27.14 -7.40 11.20
CA GLN A 95 -27.10 -7.98 12.55
C GLN A 95 -26.59 -6.97 13.59
N PRO A 96 -27.36 -5.90 13.89
CA PRO A 96 -26.88 -4.80 14.72
C PRO A 96 -26.49 -5.22 16.15
N THR A 97 -27.15 -6.22 16.72
CA THR A 97 -26.89 -6.69 18.09
C THR A 97 -25.62 -7.53 18.22
N GLN A 98 -25.19 -8.20 17.14
CA GLN A 98 -24.04 -9.12 17.15
C GLN A 98 -22.82 -8.57 16.41
N ALA A 99 -22.99 -7.50 15.63
CA ALA A 99 -21.93 -6.92 14.79
C ALA A 99 -20.69 -6.53 15.61
N ASP A 100 -20.87 -5.91 16.78
CA ASP A 100 -19.76 -5.45 17.61
C ASP A 100 -18.89 -6.62 18.11
N ASP A 101 -19.50 -7.70 18.56
CA ASP A 101 -18.76 -8.85 19.11
C ASP A 101 -18.10 -9.69 18.02
N LEU A 102 -18.73 -9.79 16.84
CA LEU A 102 -18.13 -10.43 15.67
C LEU A 102 -16.87 -9.67 15.24
N TRP A 103 -16.99 -8.35 15.06
CA TRP A 103 -15.91 -7.53 14.53
C TRP A 103 -14.76 -7.33 15.52
N LYS A 104 -14.99 -7.41 16.84
CA LYS A 104 -13.88 -7.47 17.82
C LYS A 104 -12.89 -8.61 17.52
N LYS A 105 -13.38 -9.76 17.08
CA LYS A 105 -12.55 -10.93 16.72
C LYS A 105 -12.02 -10.84 15.30
N LEU A 106 -12.86 -10.37 14.37
CA LEU A 106 -12.55 -10.35 12.95
C LEU A 106 -11.58 -9.23 12.56
N LEU A 107 -11.55 -8.12 13.27
CA LEU A 107 -10.73 -6.95 12.97
C LEU A 107 -9.22 -7.20 12.92
N PRO A 108 -8.58 -7.84 13.93
CA PRO A 108 -7.16 -8.14 13.83
C PRO A 108 -6.89 -9.12 12.68
N PHE A 109 -7.81 -10.04 12.41
CA PHE A 109 -7.71 -10.98 11.30
C PHE A 109 -7.78 -10.27 9.95
N SER A 110 -8.78 -9.40 9.72
CA SER A 110 -8.95 -8.71 8.44
C SER A 110 -7.75 -7.81 8.12
N ILE A 111 -7.24 -7.05 9.10
CA ILE A 111 -6.06 -6.20 8.88
C ILE A 111 -4.85 -7.07 8.54
N CYS A 112 -4.51 -8.07 9.37
CA CYS A 112 -3.35 -8.94 9.11
C CYS A 112 -3.49 -9.71 7.79
N PHE A 113 -4.68 -10.22 7.49
CA PHE A 113 -4.96 -10.95 6.26
C PHE A 113 -4.77 -10.07 5.02
N SER A 114 -5.28 -8.84 5.01
CA SER A 114 -5.09 -7.91 3.88
C SER A 114 -3.60 -7.66 3.59
N TYR A 115 -2.80 -7.39 4.62
CA TYR A 115 -1.36 -7.18 4.44
C TYR A 115 -0.63 -8.44 3.98
N LEU A 116 -0.83 -9.56 4.67
CA LEU A 116 -0.13 -10.81 4.37
C LEU A 116 -0.49 -11.35 2.98
N LEU A 117 -1.76 -11.28 2.60
CA LEU A 117 -2.20 -11.73 1.28
C LEU A 117 -1.57 -10.88 0.16
N SER A 118 -1.56 -9.56 0.33
CA SER A 118 -0.95 -8.64 -0.64
C SER A 118 0.55 -8.91 -0.81
N ILE A 119 1.27 -9.10 0.30
CA ILE A 119 2.69 -9.45 0.27
C ILE A 119 2.89 -10.82 -0.40
N ALA A 120 2.11 -11.83 -0.05
CA ALA A 120 2.24 -13.18 -0.58
C ALA A 120 2.01 -13.24 -2.11
N ILE A 121 1.05 -12.47 -2.63
CA ILE A 121 0.73 -12.44 -4.07
C ILE A 121 1.80 -11.69 -4.87
N PHE A 122 2.23 -10.52 -4.40
CA PHE A 122 3.09 -9.63 -5.19
C PHE A 122 4.58 -9.82 -4.94
N THR A 123 5.00 -10.44 -3.83
CA THR A 123 6.43 -10.71 -3.59
C THR A 123 7.04 -11.65 -4.64
N PRO A 124 6.39 -12.77 -5.06
CA PRO A 124 6.92 -13.61 -6.13
C PRO A 124 6.98 -12.90 -7.49
N ALA A 125 5.96 -12.09 -7.79
CA ALA A 125 5.92 -11.27 -9.01
C ALA A 125 7.04 -10.23 -9.02
N GLY A 126 7.20 -9.52 -7.90
CA GLY A 126 8.33 -8.64 -7.63
C GLY A 126 9.64 -9.39 -7.84
N ALA A 127 9.85 -10.52 -7.14
CA ALA A 127 11.08 -11.32 -7.22
C ALA A 127 11.42 -11.72 -8.66
N ARG A 128 10.44 -12.13 -9.48
CA ARG A 128 10.69 -12.39 -10.92
C ARG A 128 11.19 -11.15 -11.65
N LEU A 129 10.63 -9.98 -11.35
CA LEU A 129 11.12 -8.69 -11.83
C LEU A 129 12.56 -8.41 -11.35
N PHE A 130 12.91 -8.78 -10.11
CA PHE A 130 14.28 -8.66 -9.59
C PHE A 130 15.30 -9.52 -10.36
N TYR A 131 14.91 -10.71 -10.82
CA TYR A 131 15.82 -11.65 -11.50
C TYR A 131 15.97 -11.41 -13.00
N ASN A 132 14.91 -10.94 -13.67
CA ASN A 132 14.91 -10.84 -15.14
C ASN A 132 15.40 -9.48 -15.68
N PHE A 133 15.47 -8.43 -14.84
CA PHE A 133 15.95 -7.12 -15.29
C PHE A 133 17.48 -7.00 -15.12
N PRO A 134 18.25 -6.90 -16.22
CA PRO A 134 19.70 -6.76 -16.13
C PRO A 134 20.07 -5.43 -15.45
N PRO A 135 21.02 -5.43 -14.50
CA PRO A 135 21.33 -4.28 -13.66
C PRO A 135 22.07 -3.11 -14.36
N TYR A 136 22.19 -3.08 -15.69
CA TYR A 136 23.24 -2.30 -16.35
C TYR A 136 22.87 -1.50 -17.60
N ASP A 137 21.59 -1.20 -17.83
CA ASP A 137 21.26 -0.21 -18.87
C ASP A 137 20.28 0.85 -18.35
N SER A 138 20.87 1.92 -17.81
CA SER A 138 20.20 3.13 -17.30
C SER A 138 19.34 3.84 -18.34
N ARG A 139 19.43 3.44 -19.63
CA ARG A 139 18.60 3.97 -20.72
C ARG A 139 17.17 3.42 -20.75
N TYR A 140 16.86 2.38 -19.97
CA TYR A 140 15.50 1.79 -19.94
C TYR A 140 14.59 2.33 -18.83
N ILE A 141 15.08 3.24 -17.98
CA ILE A 141 14.38 3.63 -16.75
C ILE A 141 13.15 4.56 -16.93
N PRO A 142 12.88 5.27 -18.06
CA PRO A 142 11.60 6.00 -18.17
C PRO A 142 10.49 5.23 -18.90
N TRP A 143 10.74 4.05 -19.50
CA TRP A 143 9.81 3.47 -20.49
C TRP A 143 8.76 2.49 -19.97
N VAL A 144 8.69 2.19 -18.67
CA VAL A 144 7.81 1.11 -18.18
C VAL A 144 6.33 1.52 -18.12
N ILE A 145 5.98 2.81 -18.24
CA ILE A 145 4.61 3.24 -18.57
C ILE A 145 4.68 4.50 -19.43
N VAL A 146 5.00 4.38 -20.72
CA VAL A 146 4.66 5.45 -21.67
C VAL A 146 3.28 5.14 -22.24
N VAL A 147 2.26 5.81 -21.71
CA VAL A 147 0.96 5.91 -22.36
C VAL A 147 1.16 6.84 -23.56
N SER A 148 1.55 6.28 -24.70
CA SER A 148 1.44 6.98 -25.98
C SER A 148 0.12 6.60 -26.61
N ASP A 149 -0.71 7.60 -26.90
CA ASP A 149 -1.86 7.51 -27.80
C ASP A 149 -2.79 6.30 -27.55
N TYR A 150 -3.42 6.27 -26.37
CA TYR A 150 -4.49 5.32 -25.99
C TYR A 150 -4.11 3.83 -25.98
N THR A 151 -2.84 3.49 -26.21
CA THR A 151 -2.35 2.11 -26.11
C THR A 151 -1.43 1.98 -24.91
N LEU A 152 -1.86 1.20 -23.92
CA LEU A 152 -1.02 0.80 -22.81
C LEU A 152 -0.01 -0.24 -23.32
N ILE A 153 1.14 0.22 -23.81
CA ILE A 153 2.23 -0.68 -24.19
C ILE A 153 3.02 -1.00 -22.93
N ILE A 154 2.73 -2.15 -22.34
CA ILE A 154 3.57 -2.74 -21.28
C ILE A 154 4.73 -3.42 -22.01
N TYR A 155 5.90 -2.78 -22.03
CA TYR A 155 7.14 -3.48 -22.37
C TYR A 155 7.48 -4.41 -21.19
N VAL A 156 7.16 -5.70 -21.36
CA VAL A 156 7.61 -6.79 -20.47
C VAL A 156 9.02 -7.20 -20.83
#